data_AF-A0A7C6AE25-F1
#
_entry.id   AF-A0A7C6AE25-F1
#
_cell.length_a   1.000
_cell.length_b   1.000
_cell.length_c   1.000
_cell.angle_alpha   90.00
_cell.angle_beta   90.00
_cell.angle_gamma   90.00
#
_symmetry.space_group_name_H-M   'P 1'
#
loop_
_entity.id
_entity.type
_entity.pdbx_description
1 polymer ?
#
loop_
_entity_poly.entity_id
_entity_poly.type
_entity_poly.pdbx_seq_one_letter_code
_entity_poly.pdbx_strand_id
1 'polypeptide(L)'
;MKSILEKLLIAALELEEAGRKPFSAEDIVVASWRRFPDAFGLVGYQDKYPDSNRVFAEIMGSKPIRKKGYLIKVGEKLYQLTDSGKQYAKSLTENRVKRETEKGQFTREIKKELKKYFESRALAKYKENRSSEITFYDLCALFSISPRSSYIELEGKLSNFNYILAKAQEIASKKAFSFEHGGKEYNLSDIEMLIKLKEFLLKEFEYELNVIRQRRDERNK
;
A
#
# COMPACT_ATOMS: atom_id res chain seq x y z
N MET A 1 -13.02 0.59 4.75
CA MET A 1 -13.69 -0.39 5.63
C MET A 1 -12.75 -1.57 5.82
N LYS A 2 -12.50 -2.00 7.07
CA LYS A 2 -11.56 -3.10 7.36
C LYS A 2 -12.20 -4.46 7.09
N SER A 3 -11.46 -5.35 6.44
CA SER A 3 -11.85 -6.74 6.17
C SER A 3 -11.94 -7.57 7.46
N ILE A 4 -12.56 -8.75 7.38
CA ILE A 4 -12.69 -9.70 8.51
C ILE A 4 -11.31 -10.06 9.07
N LEU A 5 -10.35 -10.34 8.20
CA LEU A 5 -8.97 -10.66 8.59
C LEU A 5 -8.29 -9.50 9.30
N GLU A 6 -8.43 -8.28 8.78
CA GLU A 6 -7.85 -7.08 9.41
C GLU A 6 -8.46 -6.82 10.79
N LYS A 7 -9.78 -6.99 10.93
CA LYS A 7 -10.47 -6.88 12.22
C LYS A 7 -9.97 -7.95 13.22
N LEU A 8 -9.73 -9.18 12.77
CA LEU A 8 -9.15 -10.26 13.60
C LEU A 8 -7.74 -9.94 14.08
N LEU A 9 -6.88 -9.41 13.20
CA LEU A 9 -5.51 -9.02 13.57
C LEU A 9 -5.47 -7.92 14.60
N ILE A 10 -6.38 -6.95 14.50
CA ILE A 10 -6.53 -5.89 15.50
C ILE A 10 -6.88 -6.49 16.86
N ALA A 11 -7.88 -7.37 16.92
CA ALA A 11 -8.27 -8.02 18.17
C ALA A 11 -7.16 -8.91 18.75
N ALA A 12 -6.41 -9.61 17.90
CA ALA A 12 -5.24 -10.39 18.32
C ALA A 12 -4.13 -9.52 18.90
N LEU A 13 -3.88 -8.34 18.31
CA LEU A 13 -2.91 -7.38 18.82
C LEU A 13 -3.33 -6.82 20.17
N GLU A 14 -4.59 -6.44 20.33
CA GLU A 14 -5.15 -5.95 21.60
C GLU A 14 -5.01 -7.01 22.71
N LEU A 15 -5.16 -8.31 22.40
CA LEU A 15 -4.89 -9.40 23.34
C LEU A 15 -3.41 -9.48 23.75
N GLU A 16 -2.47 -9.40 22.80
CA GLU A 16 -1.04 -9.42 23.12
C GLU A 16 -0.61 -8.18 23.92
N GLU A 17 -1.14 -6.99 23.59
CA GLU A 17 -0.89 -5.75 24.31
C GLU A 17 -1.47 -5.77 25.73
N ALA A 18 -2.55 -6.52 25.96
CA ALA A 18 -3.09 -6.83 27.28
C ALA A 18 -2.31 -7.94 28.02
N GLY A 19 -1.17 -8.39 27.50
CA GLY A 19 -0.32 -9.42 28.10
C GLY A 19 -0.81 -10.85 27.91
N ARG A 20 -1.86 -11.08 27.11
CA ARG A 20 -2.37 -12.42 26.81
C ARG A 20 -1.63 -13.00 25.61
N LYS A 21 -0.44 -13.53 25.86
CA LYS A 21 0.40 -14.19 24.86
C LYS A 21 1.05 -15.47 25.44
N PRO A 22 0.81 -16.65 24.85
CA PRO A 22 -0.13 -16.93 23.76
C PRO A 22 -1.59 -16.83 24.20
N PHE A 23 -2.52 -16.73 23.24
CA PHE A 23 -3.97 -16.66 23.48
C PHE A 23 -4.71 -17.84 22.84
N SER A 24 -5.87 -18.19 23.38
CA SER A 24 -6.71 -19.26 22.87
C SER A 24 -7.56 -18.83 21.66
N ALA A 25 -8.19 -19.79 20.97
CA ALA A 25 -9.15 -19.47 19.92
C ALA A 25 -10.40 -18.76 20.47
N GLU A 26 -10.78 -19.12 21.70
CA GLU A 26 -11.90 -18.55 22.44
C GLU A 26 -11.61 -17.10 22.88
N ASP A 27 -10.37 -16.81 23.28
CA ASP A 27 -9.93 -15.44 23.59
C ASP A 27 -10.12 -14.49 22.39
N ILE A 28 -9.66 -14.91 21.20
CA ILE A 28 -9.79 -14.09 19.98
C ILE A 28 -11.24 -14.01 19.49
N VAL A 29 -12.08 -15.02 19.74
CA VAL A 29 -13.53 -14.94 19.49
C VAL A 29 -14.15 -13.81 20.31
N VAL A 30 -13.90 -13.82 21.63
CA VAL A 30 -14.47 -12.82 22.54
C VAL A 30 -13.92 -11.42 22.24
N ALA A 31 -12.61 -11.29 22.01
CA ALA A 31 -11.97 -10.02 21.69
C ALA A 31 -12.51 -9.42 20.38
N SER A 32 -12.62 -10.24 19.33
CA SER A 32 -13.09 -9.78 18.01
C SER A 32 -14.55 -9.33 18.04
N TRP A 33 -15.40 -10.08 18.75
CA TRP A 33 -16.80 -9.71 18.94
C TRP A 33 -16.96 -8.43 19.77
N ARG A 34 -16.27 -8.30 20.91
CA ARG A 34 -16.31 -7.08 21.72
C ARG A 34 -15.88 -5.85 20.94
N ARG A 35 -14.89 -5.99 20.06
CA ARG A 35 -14.35 -4.87 19.28
C ARG A 35 -15.17 -4.54 18.04
N PHE A 36 -15.73 -5.57 17.38
CA PHE A 36 -16.47 -5.46 16.13
C PHE A 36 -17.73 -6.34 16.15
N PRO A 37 -18.74 -5.98 16.97
CA PRO A 37 -19.95 -6.80 17.14
C PRO A 37 -20.75 -6.93 15.85
N ASP A 38 -20.65 -5.94 14.96
CA ASP A 38 -21.23 -5.95 13.61
C ASP A 38 -20.73 -7.10 12.73
N ALA A 39 -19.47 -7.51 12.91
CA ALA A 39 -18.80 -8.49 12.06
C ALA A 39 -18.66 -9.88 12.67
N PHE A 40 -18.61 -9.96 14.01
CA PHE A 40 -18.41 -11.21 14.74
C PHE A 40 -19.52 -11.51 15.75
N GLY A 41 -20.63 -10.76 15.72
CA GLY A 41 -21.81 -11.08 16.50
C GLY A 41 -22.70 -12.11 15.79
N LEU A 42 -23.39 -12.93 16.58
CA LEU A 42 -24.38 -13.88 16.07
C LEU A 42 -25.55 -13.12 15.43
N VAL A 43 -25.95 -13.50 14.22
CA VAL A 43 -27.04 -12.84 13.49
C VAL A 43 -28.34 -12.87 14.30
N GLY A 44 -28.94 -11.70 14.53
CA GLY A 44 -30.12 -11.50 15.38
C GLY A 44 -29.81 -11.28 16.87
N TYR A 45 -28.55 -11.48 17.28
CA TYR A 45 -28.07 -11.35 18.66
C TYR A 45 -26.69 -10.69 18.73
N GLN A 46 -26.37 -9.82 17.77
CA GLN A 46 -25.01 -9.30 17.56
C GLN A 46 -24.46 -8.56 18.78
N ASP A 47 -25.33 -7.93 19.57
CA ASP A 47 -24.93 -7.20 20.78
C ASP A 47 -24.87 -8.09 22.04
N LYS A 48 -25.26 -9.38 21.93
CA LYS A 48 -25.39 -10.31 23.06
C LYS A 48 -24.43 -11.49 23.01
N TYR A 49 -24.19 -12.04 21.81
CA TYR A 49 -23.42 -13.27 21.65
C TYR A 49 -22.44 -13.22 20.47
N PRO A 50 -21.21 -13.77 20.63
CA PRO A 50 -20.26 -13.92 19.53
C PRO A 50 -20.66 -15.06 18.57
N ASP A 51 -20.35 -14.89 17.29
CA ASP A 51 -20.35 -15.94 16.27
C ASP A 51 -18.94 -16.56 16.19
N SER A 52 -18.74 -17.65 16.93
CA SER A 52 -17.46 -18.37 16.97
C SER A 52 -17.09 -19.01 15.63
N ASN A 53 -18.07 -19.42 14.82
CA ASN A 53 -17.83 -20.04 13.52
C ASN A 53 -17.16 -19.06 12.56
N ARG A 54 -17.51 -17.77 12.65
CA ARG A 54 -16.91 -16.71 11.83
C ARG A 54 -15.42 -16.57 12.05
N VAL A 55 -14.97 -16.72 13.30
CA VAL A 55 -13.56 -16.63 13.69
C VAL A 55 -12.83 -17.93 13.39
N PHE A 56 -13.44 -19.07 13.69
CA PHE A 56 -12.87 -20.38 13.40
C PHE A 56 -12.66 -20.63 11.90
N ALA A 57 -13.56 -20.13 11.03
CA ALA A 57 -13.37 -20.21 9.58
C ALA A 57 -12.10 -19.48 9.11
N GLU A 58 -11.72 -18.37 9.75
CA GLU A 58 -10.55 -17.57 9.38
C GLU A 58 -9.24 -18.10 10.01
N ILE A 59 -9.34 -18.74 11.18
CA ILE A 59 -8.18 -19.32 11.87
C ILE A 59 -7.90 -20.75 11.42
N MET A 60 -8.94 -21.54 11.08
CA MET A 60 -8.85 -22.98 10.80
C MET A 60 -9.34 -23.39 9.39
N GLY A 61 -10.05 -22.52 8.67
CA GLY A 61 -10.61 -22.84 7.35
C GLY A 61 -9.63 -22.69 6.18
N SER A 62 -10.15 -22.77 4.95
CA SER A 62 -9.35 -22.84 3.71
C SER A 62 -8.60 -21.55 3.34
N LYS A 63 -8.91 -20.42 3.98
CA LYS A 63 -8.25 -19.10 3.84
C LYS A 63 -7.49 -18.65 5.11
N PRO A 64 -6.61 -19.45 5.72
CA PRO A 64 -6.11 -19.11 7.04
C PRO A 64 -5.26 -17.85 7.00
N ILE A 65 -5.49 -16.99 7.99
CA ILE A 65 -4.54 -15.95 8.42
C ILE A 65 -3.12 -16.50 8.63
N ARG A 66 -3.01 -17.80 8.93
CA ARG A 66 -1.75 -18.57 8.99
C ARG A 66 -1.08 -18.76 7.64
N LYS A 67 -1.83 -18.95 6.54
CA LYS A 67 -1.25 -19.03 5.18
C LYS A 67 -0.62 -17.70 4.75
N LYS A 68 -1.10 -16.58 5.28
CA LYS A 68 -0.47 -15.27 5.11
C LYS A 68 0.69 -15.01 6.11
N GLY A 69 0.96 -15.94 7.01
CA GLY A 69 2.07 -15.86 7.97
C GLY A 69 1.89 -14.84 9.09
N TYR A 70 0.68 -14.36 9.37
CA TYR A 70 0.43 -13.34 10.40
C TYR A 70 0.13 -13.93 11.79
N LEU A 71 -0.32 -15.18 11.84
CA LEU A 71 -0.63 -15.90 13.07
C LEU A 71 0.03 -17.28 13.03
N ILE A 72 0.60 -17.71 14.15
CA ILE A 72 1.19 -19.04 14.33
C ILE A 72 0.48 -19.78 15.46
N LYS A 73 0.40 -21.11 15.33
CA LYS A 73 -0.07 -22.00 16.41
C LYS A 73 1.15 -22.43 17.20
N VAL A 74 1.16 -22.17 18.51
CA VAL A 74 2.30 -22.44 19.39
C VAL A 74 2.02 -23.54 20.41
N GLY A 75 0.78 -24.03 20.49
CA GLY A 75 0.38 -25.13 21.38
C GLY A 75 -1.00 -25.67 21.03
N GLU A 76 -1.52 -26.57 21.85
CA GLU A 76 -2.89 -27.07 21.70
C GLU A 76 -3.89 -25.91 21.90
N LYS A 77 -4.61 -25.56 20.83
CA LYS A 77 -5.54 -24.42 20.76
C LYS A 77 -4.93 -23.04 21.09
N LEU A 78 -3.60 -22.93 21.17
CA LEU A 78 -2.89 -21.69 21.48
C LEU A 78 -2.27 -21.04 20.24
N TYR A 79 -2.45 -19.72 20.15
CA TYR A 79 -2.07 -18.88 19.01
C TYR A 79 -1.26 -17.66 19.46
N GLN A 80 -0.49 -17.15 18.51
CA GLN A 80 0.29 -15.93 18.69
C GLN A 80 0.46 -15.21 17.35
N LEU A 81 0.52 -13.87 17.38
CA LEU A 81 0.96 -13.10 16.22
C LEU A 81 2.45 -13.33 15.94
N THR A 82 2.78 -13.45 14.66
CA THR A 82 4.15 -13.32 14.17
C THR A 82 4.57 -11.86 14.18
N ASP A 83 5.86 -11.57 14.00
CA ASP A 83 6.31 -10.18 13.94
C ASP A 83 5.72 -9.41 12.75
N SER A 84 5.53 -10.08 11.60
CA SER A 84 4.81 -9.53 10.45
C SER A 84 3.32 -9.30 10.76
N GLY A 85 2.69 -10.21 11.52
CA GLY A 85 1.31 -10.05 11.98
C GLY A 85 1.12 -8.89 12.94
N LYS A 86 2.04 -8.70 13.90
CA LYS A 86 2.04 -7.56 14.82
C LYS A 86 2.24 -6.24 14.08
N GLN A 87 3.21 -6.18 13.16
CA GLN A 87 3.46 -4.98 12.37
C GLN A 87 2.26 -4.60 11.50
N TYR A 88 1.64 -5.58 10.85
CA TYR A 88 0.45 -5.35 10.05
C TYR A 88 -0.76 -4.98 10.93
N ALA A 89 -0.96 -5.63 12.07
CA ALA A 89 -2.03 -5.25 13.01
C ALA A 89 -1.88 -3.82 13.54
N LYS A 90 -0.64 -3.42 13.89
CA LYS A 90 -0.34 -2.06 14.38
C LYS A 90 -0.62 -1.00 13.31
N SER A 91 -0.26 -1.26 12.05
CA SER A 91 -0.57 -0.33 10.96
C SER A 91 -2.08 -0.21 10.67
N LEU A 92 -2.89 -1.16 11.13
CA LEU A 92 -4.35 -1.11 11.04
C LEU A 92 -5.01 -0.37 12.22
N THR A 93 -4.41 -0.37 13.42
CA THR A 93 -4.94 0.31 14.62
C THR A 93 -4.49 1.77 14.73
N GLU A 94 -3.32 2.09 14.20
CA GLU A 94 -2.83 3.46 14.11
C GLU A 94 -3.71 4.26 13.14
N ASN A 95 -4.68 5.02 13.66
CA ASN A 95 -5.22 6.18 12.96
C ASN A 95 -4.02 7.05 12.60
N ARG A 96 -3.76 7.24 11.29
CA ARG A 96 -2.63 8.02 10.74
C ARG A 96 -2.38 9.36 11.46
N VAL A 97 -1.66 9.33 12.58
CA VAL A 97 -0.93 10.46 13.15
C VAL A 97 0.28 9.90 13.91
N LYS A 98 1.42 9.92 13.23
CA LYS A 98 2.78 10.05 13.78
C LYS A 98 3.27 8.98 14.78
N ARG A 99 3.99 7.99 14.24
CA ARG A 99 5.34 7.60 14.72
C ARG A 99 6.24 7.25 13.52
N GLU A 100 6.51 8.24 12.69
CA GLU A 100 7.65 8.23 11.75
C GLU A 100 8.60 9.39 12.09
N THR A 101 9.28 9.23 13.20
CA THR A 101 10.52 9.93 13.53
C THR A 101 11.37 8.80 14.12
N GLU A 102 12.36 8.22 13.44
CA GLU A 102 13.25 8.70 12.38
C GLU A 102 13.66 7.50 11.49
N LYS A 103 13.77 7.71 10.16
CA LYS A 103 14.26 6.81 9.07
C LYS A 103 13.26 6.38 7.98
N GLY A 104 11.97 6.66 8.09
CA GLY A 104 10.98 6.11 7.16
C GLY A 104 9.99 7.09 6.52
N GLN A 105 10.36 8.30 6.06
CA GLN A 105 9.38 9.23 5.43
C GLN A 105 8.60 8.61 4.24
N PHE A 106 9.12 7.55 3.65
CA PHE A 106 8.52 6.80 2.56
C PHE A 106 8.71 5.31 2.83
N THR A 107 7.77 4.48 2.40
CA THR A 107 8.02 3.03 2.32
C THR A 107 9.19 2.77 1.37
N ARG A 108 9.86 1.63 1.52
CA ARG A 108 11.02 1.26 0.69
C ARG A 108 10.67 1.28 -0.80
N GLU A 109 9.45 0.86 -1.13
CA GLU A 109 8.91 0.82 -2.47
C GLU A 109 8.71 2.24 -3.03
N ILE A 110 8.14 3.15 -2.25
CA ILE A 110 7.95 4.55 -2.67
C ILE A 110 9.31 5.24 -2.86
N LYS A 111 10.28 5.02 -1.96
CA LYS A 111 11.64 5.56 -2.13
C LYS A 111 12.27 5.07 -3.43
N LYS A 112 12.14 3.78 -3.75
CA LYS A 112 12.70 3.18 -4.96
C LYS A 112 12.09 3.80 -6.23
N GLU A 113 10.77 3.94 -6.27
CA GLU A 113 10.08 4.53 -7.42
C GLU A 113 10.39 6.02 -7.57
N LEU A 114 10.35 6.81 -6.49
CA LEU A 114 10.72 8.23 -6.54
C LEU A 114 12.17 8.43 -6.99
N LYS A 115 13.11 7.62 -6.48
CA LYS A 115 14.51 7.65 -6.93
C LYS A 115 14.60 7.43 -8.44
N LYS A 116 13.88 6.42 -8.97
CA LYS A 116 13.78 6.17 -10.41
C LYS A 116 13.22 7.38 -11.18
N TYR A 117 12.21 8.07 -10.66
CA TYR A 117 11.64 9.25 -11.33
C TYR A 117 12.64 10.40 -11.39
N PHE A 118 13.35 10.64 -10.30
CA PHE A 118 14.38 11.68 -10.22
C PHE A 118 15.63 11.38 -11.06
N GLU A 119 15.95 10.11 -11.26
CA GLU A 119 17.06 9.64 -12.10
C GLU A 119 16.64 9.38 -13.56
N SER A 120 15.38 9.69 -13.92
CA SER A 120 14.88 9.41 -15.26
C SER A 120 15.50 10.32 -16.33
N ARG A 121 15.76 9.74 -17.51
CA ARG A 121 16.22 10.49 -18.69
C ARG A 121 15.23 11.59 -19.11
N ALA A 122 13.93 11.32 -18.97
CA ALA A 122 12.88 12.29 -19.24
C ALA A 122 13.04 13.54 -18.36
N LEU A 123 13.26 13.37 -17.05
CA LEU A 123 13.44 14.50 -16.14
C LEU A 123 14.75 15.25 -16.41
N ALA A 124 15.84 14.54 -16.72
CA ALA A 124 17.11 15.17 -17.05
C ALA A 124 16.98 16.09 -18.28
N LYS A 125 16.41 15.58 -19.38
CA LYS A 125 16.15 16.36 -20.60
C LYS A 125 15.23 17.56 -20.33
N TYR A 126 14.18 17.36 -19.55
CA TYR A 126 13.23 18.43 -19.19
C TYR A 126 13.90 19.54 -18.36
N LYS A 127 14.74 19.17 -17.38
CA LYS A 127 15.52 20.12 -16.56
C LYS A 127 16.51 20.95 -17.38
N GLU A 128 17.09 20.35 -18.42
CA GLU A 128 18.08 21.00 -19.28
C GLU A 128 17.45 21.78 -20.44
N ASN A 129 16.14 22.01 -20.42
CA ASN A 129 15.38 22.64 -21.52
C ASN A 129 15.51 21.91 -22.87
N ARG A 130 15.82 20.62 -22.85
CA ARG A 130 15.88 19.72 -24.02
C ARG A 130 14.59 18.93 -24.18
N SER A 131 13.45 19.56 -23.89
CA SER A 131 12.14 18.88 -23.90
C SER A 131 11.75 18.36 -25.28
N SER A 132 12.23 18.99 -26.35
CA SER A 132 12.06 18.54 -27.74
C SER A 132 12.80 17.23 -28.06
N GLU A 133 13.79 16.84 -27.25
CA GLU A 133 14.53 15.58 -27.41
C GLU A 133 13.90 14.44 -26.60
N ILE A 134 12.87 14.71 -25.82
CA ILE A 134 12.17 13.67 -25.06
C ILE A 134 11.39 12.81 -26.05
N THR A 135 11.54 11.50 -25.92
CA THR A 135 10.89 10.53 -26.81
C THR A 135 9.79 9.77 -26.08
N PHE A 136 8.90 9.11 -26.84
CA PHE A 136 7.90 8.23 -26.25
C PHE A 136 8.51 7.08 -25.43
N TYR A 137 9.72 6.63 -25.77
CA TYR A 137 10.44 5.63 -24.97
C TYR A 137 10.92 6.19 -23.63
N ASP A 138 11.25 7.48 -23.54
CA ASP A 138 11.58 8.13 -22.27
C ASP A 138 10.35 8.17 -21.34
N LEU A 139 9.16 8.46 -21.91
CA LEU A 139 7.88 8.37 -21.21
C LEU A 139 7.63 6.93 -20.72
N CYS A 140 7.77 5.95 -21.61
CA CYS A 140 7.54 4.55 -21.29
C CYS A 140 8.44 4.09 -20.13
N ALA A 141 9.71 4.46 -20.18
CA ALA A 141 10.68 4.14 -19.13
C ALA A 141 10.31 4.78 -17.79
N LEU A 142 9.86 6.04 -17.79
CA LEU A 142 9.43 6.77 -16.60
C LEU A 142 8.24 6.08 -15.93
N PHE A 143 7.17 5.80 -16.68
CA PHE A 143 5.95 5.18 -16.15
C PHE A 143 6.05 3.66 -16.01
N SER A 144 7.16 3.04 -16.42
CA SER A 144 7.34 1.58 -16.43
C SER A 144 6.28 0.86 -17.27
N ILE A 145 6.01 1.40 -18.45
CA ILE A 145 5.13 0.81 -19.48
C ILE A 145 5.92 0.53 -20.76
N SER A 146 5.27 -0.05 -21.76
CA SER A 146 5.83 -0.21 -23.10
C SER A 146 4.83 0.26 -24.18
N PRO A 147 5.28 0.46 -25.42
CA PRO A 147 4.37 0.71 -26.55
C PRO A 147 3.38 -0.43 -26.81
N ARG A 148 3.52 -1.60 -26.15
CA ARG A 148 2.63 -2.78 -26.23
C ARG A 148 1.74 -2.96 -25.00
N SER A 149 1.86 -2.10 -23.99
CA SER A 149 1.05 -2.18 -22.77
C SER A 149 -0.45 -2.15 -23.08
N SER A 150 -1.25 -2.72 -22.18
CA SER A 150 -2.71 -2.66 -22.25
C SER A 150 -3.25 -1.40 -21.57
N TYR A 151 -4.53 -1.10 -21.79
CA TYR A 151 -5.24 -0.04 -21.06
C TYR A 151 -5.08 -0.18 -19.54
N ILE A 152 -5.28 -1.38 -18.99
CA ILE A 152 -5.23 -1.63 -17.54
C ILE A 152 -3.81 -1.38 -17.01
N GLU A 153 -2.78 -1.82 -17.73
CA GLU A 153 -1.40 -1.59 -17.32
C GLU A 153 -1.07 -0.09 -17.32
N LEU A 154 -1.42 0.63 -18.39
CA LEU A 154 -1.18 2.07 -18.51
C LEU A 154 -1.85 2.84 -17.36
N GLU A 155 -3.16 2.69 -17.20
CA GLU A 155 -3.92 3.44 -16.19
C GLU A 155 -3.49 3.05 -14.76
N GLY A 156 -3.15 1.78 -14.52
CA GLY A 156 -2.58 1.32 -13.26
C GLY A 156 -1.24 2.00 -12.94
N LYS A 157 -0.34 2.14 -13.92
CA LYS A 157 0.95 2.82 -13.74
C LYS A 157 0.79 4.33 -13.55
N LEU A 158 -0.08 4.99 -14.30
CA LEU A 158 -0.37 6.42 -14.13
C LEU A 158 -1.00 6.71 -12.76
N SER A 159 -1.93 5.87 -12.32
CA SER A 159 -2.54 5.97 -10.98
C SER A 159 -1.50 5.80 -9.87
N ASN A 160 -0.63 4.79 -9.97
CA ASN A 160 0.46 4.59 -9.02
C ASN A 160 1.45 5.77 -8.99
N PHE A 161 1.81 6.30 -10.15
CA PHE A 161 2.67 7.49 -10.27
C PHE A 161 2.05 8.70 -9.56
N ASN A 162 0.76 8.98 -9.79
CA ASN A 162 0.04 10.06 -9.13
C ASN A 162 -0.03 9.85 -7.61
N TYR A 163 -0.30 8.62 -7.14
CA TYR A 163 -0.30 8.30 -5.73
C TYR A 163 1.05 8.59 -5.06
N ILE A 164 2.15 8.20 -5.71
CA ILE A 164 3.51 8.44 -5.22
C ILE A 164 3.82 9.94 -5.16
N LEU A 165 3.48 10.71 -6.20
CA LEU A 165 3.71 12.15 -6.20
C LEU A 165 2.88 12.87 -5.14
N ALA A 166 1.61 12.50 -4.95
CA ALA A 166 0.78 13.08 -3.89
C ALA A 166 1.35 12.82 -2.49
N LYS A 167 1.86 11.61 -2.25
CA LYS A 167 2.54 11.27 -1.00
C LYS A 167 3.82 12.09 -0.81
N ALA A 168 4.62 12.21 -1.85
CA ALA A 168 5.85 12.98 -1.80
C ALA A 168 5.59 14.48 -1.59
N GLN A 169 4.55 15.02 -2.20
CA GLN A 169 4.14 16.41 -2.01
C GLN A 169 3.72 16.71 -0.56
N GLU A 170 2.94 15.81 0.07
CA GLU A 170 2.51 15.93 1.47
C GLU A 170 3.68 15.99 2.46
N ILE A 171 4.78 15.33 2.12
CA ILE A 171 6.00 15.28 2.93
C ILE A 171 6.86 16.50 2.63
N ALA A 172 7.09 16.78 1.35
CA ALA A 172 7.92 17.88 0.86
C ALA A 172 7.36 19.25 1.27
N SER A 173 6.04 19.38 1.44
CA SER A 173 5.39 20.59 1.94
C SER A 173 5.72 20.89 3.40
N LYS A 174 6.16 19.88 4.17
CA LYS A 174 6.53 20.02 5.59
C LYS A 174 8.03 20.22 5.76
N LYS A 175 8.85 19.50 4.97
CA LYS A 175 10.31 19.56 5.00
C LYS A 175 10.94 18.89 3.78
N ALA A 176 12.19 19.25 3.50
CA ALA A 176 13.00 18.51 2.55
C ALA A 176 13.23 17.06 3.01
N PHE A 177 13.49 16.19 2.04
CA PHE A 177 13.68 14.75 2.26
C PHE A 177 14.85 14.19 1.44
N SER A 178 15.46 13.13 1.94
CA SER A 178 16.48 12.37 1.21
C SER A 178 16.11 10.88 1.17
N PHE A 179 16.56 10.19 0.12
CA PHE A 179 16.37 8.73 0.03
C PHE A 179 17.38 7.96 0.89
N GLU A 180 18.58 8.54 1.07
CA GLU A 180 19.74 7.97 1.75
C GLU A 180 20.30 8.98 2.76
N HIS A 181 20.97 8.51 3.81
CA HIS A 181 21.57 9.38 4.83
C HIS A 181 22.74 10.17 4.22
N GLY A 182 22.70 11.50 4.28
CA GLY A 182 23.70 12.37 3.62
C GLY A 182 23.58 12.43 2.08
N GLY A 183 22.53 11.83 1.51
CA GLY A 183 22.25 11.92 0.08
C GLY A 183 21.64 13.26 -0.32
N LYS A 184 21.45 13.45 -1.64
CA LYS A 184 20.78 14.63 -2.20
C LYS A 184 19.41 14.83 -1.53
N GLU A 185 19.16 16.06 -1.10
CA GLU A 185 17.86 16.48 -0.59
C GLU A 185 16.95 16.90 -1.75
N TYR A 186 15.68 16.55 -1.61
CA TYR A 186 14.59 16.89 -2.50
C TYR A 186 13.56 17.69 -1.73
N ASN A 187 13.03 18.73 -2.37
CA ASN A 187 12.05 19.62 -1.77
C ASN A 187 10.75 19.68 -2.60
N LEU A 188 9.85 20.59 -2.23
CA LEU A 188 8.57 20.74 -2.91
C LEU A 188 8.73 21.09 -4.39
N SER A 189 9.69 21.95 -4.75
CA SER A 189 9.93 22.37 -6.14
C SER A 189 10.42 21.21 -7.02
N ASP A 190 11.17 20.25 -6.46
CA ASP A 190 11.56 19.03 -7.16
C ASP A 190 10.34 18.15 -7.50
N ILE A 191 9.37 18.05 -6.59
CA ILE A 191 8.13 17.31 -6.81
C ILE A 191 7.23 18.02 -7.82
N GLU A 192 7.08 19.34 -7.70
CA GLU A 192 6.34 20.15 -8.67
C GLU A 192 6.92 20.01 -10.09
N MET A 193 8.24 19.85 -10.20
CA MET A 193 8.87 19.61 -11.49
C MET A 193 8.50 18.24 -12.09
N LEU A 194 8.41 17.18 -11.27
CA LEU A 194 7.90 15.88 -11.73
C LEU A 194 6.43 15.95 -12.15
N ILE A 195 5.61 16.75 -11.47
CA ILE A 195 4.21 17.00 -11.85
C ILE A 195 4.15 17.69 -13.22
N LYS A 196 4.92 18.77 -13.41
CA LYS A 196 5.01 19.49 -14.69
C LYS A 196 5.52 18.60 -15.82
N LEU A 197 6.54 17.78 -15.56
CA LEU A 197 7.04 16.80 -16.51
C LEU A 197 5.93 15.82 -16.92
N LYS A 198 5.19 15.26 -15.95
CA LYS A 198 4.08 14.34 -16.22
C LYS A 198 3.04 15.00 -17.13
N GLU A 199 2.62 16.22 -16.81
CA GLU A 199 1.63 16.96 -17.61
C GLU A 199 2.12 17.21 -19.03
N PHE A 200 3.38 17.65 -19.19
CA PHE A 200 4.02 17.80 -20.49
C PHE A 200 4.01 16.49 -21.28
N LEU A 201 4.47 15.39 -20.67
CA LEU A 201 4.56 14.07 -21.30
C LEU A 201 3.20 13.52 -21.75
N LEU A 202 2.17 13.66 -20.91
CA LEU A 202 0.83 13.18 -21.22
C LEU A 202 0.20 13.97 -22.39
N LYS A 203 0.55 15.24 -22.52
CA LYS A 203 0.11 16.10 -23.62
C LYS A 203 0.90 15.82 -24.91
N GLU A 204 2.23 15.76 -24.81
CA GLU A 204 3.12 15.58 -25.96
C GLU A 204 2.86 14.25 -26.68
N PHE A 205 2.63 13.17 -25.91
CA PHE A 205 2.44 11.82 -26.44
C PHE A 205 0.99 11.33 -26.34
N GLU A 206 0.03 12.26 -26.39
CA GLU A 206 -1.39 11.94 -26.27
C GLU A 206 -1.83 10.92 -27.33
N TYR A 207 -1.33 11.05 -28.56
CA TYR A 207 -1.66 10.15 -29.66
C TYR A 207 -1.23 8.70 -29.35
N GLU A 208 0.02 8.48 -28.97
CA GLU A 208 0.56 7.15 -28.66
C GLU A 208 -0.11 6.54 -27.43
N LEU A 209 -0.40 7.36 -26.41
CA LEU A 209 -1.15 6.93 -25.24
C LEU A 209 -2.58 6.51 -25.61
N ASN A 210 -3.23 7.22 -26.53
CA ASN A 210 -4.56 6.85 -27.01
C ASN A 210 -4.53 5.54 -27.83
N VAL A 211 -3.48 5.29 -28.60
CA VAL A 211 -3.28 3.99 -29.27
C VAL A 211 -3.19 2.86 -28.23
N ILE A 212 -2.47 3.05 -27.12
CA ILE A 212 -2.42 2.08 -26.02
C ILE A 212 -3.81 1.89 -25.39
N ARG A 213 -4.54 2.98 -25.14
CA ARG A 213 -5.88 2.94 -24.51
C ARG A 213 -6.92 2.24 -25.37
N GLN A 214 -6.82 2.33 -26.70
CA GLN A 214 -7.73 1.69 -27.63
C GLN A 214 -7.53 0.17 -27.71
N ARG A 215 -6.40 -0.35 -27.26
CA ARG A 215 -6.18 -1.79 -27.09
C ARG A 215 -6.94 -2.27 -25.87
N ARG A 216 -8.25 -2.48 -26.07
CA ARG A 216 -9.07 -3.28 -25.16
C ARG A 216 -8.44 -4.66 -25.06
N ASP A 217 -8.41 -5.21 -23.85
CA ASP A 217 -8.01 -6.59 -23.60
C ASP A 217 -8.91 -7.50 -24.44
N GLU A 218 -8.45 -7.90 -25.63
CA GLU A 218 -8.95 -9.09 -26.32
C GLU A 218 -8.49 -10.31 -25.50
N ARG A 219 -9.05 -10.48 -24.31
CA ARG A 219 -9.29 -11.82 -23.77
C ARG A 219 -10.58 -12.33 -24.40
N ASN A 220 -10.56 -12.49 -25.72
CA ASN A 220 -11.53 -13.31 -26.40
C ASN A 220 -11.01 -14.75 -26.42
N LYS A 221 -11.73 -15.59 -25.67
CA LYS A 221 -11.65 -17.06 -25.50
C LYS A 221 -10.68 -17.57 -24.45
#